data_AF-A0A7Z0M6J2-F1
#
_entry.id   AF-A0A7Z0M6J2-F1
#
_cell.length_a   1.000
_cell.length_b   1.000
_cell.length_c   1.000
_cell.angle_alpha   90.00
_cell.angle_beta   90.00
_cell.angle_gamma   90.00
#
_symmetry.space_group_name_H-M   'P 1'
#
loop_
_entity.id
_entity.type
_entity.pdbx_description
1 polymer ?
#
loop_
_entity_poly.entity_id
_entity_poly.type
_entity_poly.pdbx_seq_one_letter_code
_entity_poly.pdbx_strand_id
1 'polypeptide(L)'
;MNRLKELRTEKKLTQKELADIIGTTKLTVSNWENGKHSMNSDKAQALADYFEVSIAYLLGYENLGDPPVEAQLVLGKMLVDTIEYIEKSVWLCGQKQTLFVNGHEYKVTVEKVGVRK
;
A
#
# COMPACT_ATOMS: atom_id res chain seq x y z
N MET A 1 -4.72 -15.14 -1.59
CA MET A 1 -5.16 -15.18 -0.18
C MET A 1 -6.10 -14.00 0.01
N ASN A 2 -7.31 -14.17 0.54
CA ASN A 2 -8.23 -13.07 0.85
C ASN A 2 -8.74 -13.19 2.29
N ARG A 3 -9.38 -12.13 2.81
CA ARG A 3 -9.85 -12.07 4.21
C ARG A 3 -11.36 -12.33 4.37
N LEU A 4 -12.03 -12.76 3.31
CA LEU A 4 -13.49 -12.90 3.30
C LEU A 4 -14.00 -13.85 4.40
N LYS A 5 -13.28 -14.97 4.58
CA LYS A 5 -13.64 -15.98 5.59
C LYS A 5 -13.52 -15.42 7.00
N GLU A 6 -12.46 -14.67 7.28
CA GLU A 6 -12.17 -14.04 8.57
C GLU A 6 -13.29 -13.06 8.92
N LEU A 7 -13.56 -12.10 8.02
CA LEU A 7 -14.61 -11.08 8.17
C LEU A 7 -16.00 -11.70 8.37
N ARG A 8 -16.32 -12.76 7.60
CA ARG A 8 -17.59 -13.48 7.78
C ARG A 8 -17.69 -14.11 9.17
N THR A 9 -16.62 -14.76 9.64
CA THR A 9 -16.63 -15.43 10.94
C THR A 9 -16.69 -14.46 12.12
N GLU A 10 -16.07 -13.29 12.00
CA GLU A 10 -16.16 -12.21 13.02
C GLU A 10 -17.59 -11.71 13.20
N LYS A 11 -18.34 -11.57 12.10
CA LYS A 11 -19.78 -11.23 12.11
C LYS A 11 -20.68 -12.43 12.46
N LYS A 12 -20.11 -13.61 12.74
CA LYS A 12 -20.83 -14.87 13.06
C LYS A 12 -21.81 -15.33 11.99
N LEU A 13 -21.53 -15.05 10.72
CA LEU A 13 -22.39 -15.42 9.60
C LEU A 13 -22.00 -16.78 9.03
N THR A 14 -22.96 -17.56 8.57
CA THR A 14 -22.74 -18.71 7.71
C THR A 14 -22.48 -18.26 6.26
N GLN A 15 -21.88 -19.13 5.45
CA GLN A 15 -21.68 -18.85 4.01
C GLN A 15 -23.00 -18.62 3.28
N LYS A 16 -24.09 -19.24 3.75
CA LYS A 16 -25.43 -19.07 3.17
C LYS A 16 -26.00 -17.69 3.51
N GLU A 17 -25.93 -17.28 4.78
CA GLU A 17 -26.43 -15.95 5.18
C GLU A 17 -25.68 -14.83 4.47
N LEU A 18 -24.35 -14.93 4.36
CA LEU A 18 -23.57 -13.96 3.59
C LEU A 18 -23.97 -13.94 2.10
N ALA A 19 -24.22 -15.12 1.52
CA ALA A 19 -24.68 -15.21 0.14
C ALA A 19 -26.04 -14.55 -0.07
N ASP A 20 -26.97 -14.76 0.88
CA ASP A 20 -28.31 -14.18 0.85
C ASP A 20 -28.24 -12.64 1.00
N ILE A 21 -27.37 -12.12 1.86
CA ILE A 21 -27.13 -10.67 2.04
C ILE A 21 -26.58 -10.01 0.77
N ILE A 22 -25.60 -10.64 0.13
CA ILE A 22 -24.88 -10.08 -1.03
C ILE A 22 -25.61 -10.39 -2.35
N GLY A 23 -26.69 -11.17 -2.32
CA GLY A 23 -27.42 -11.61 -3.51
C GLY A 23 -26.55 -12.48 -4.41
N THR A 24 -26.02 -13.57 -3.87
CA THR A 24 -25.25 -14.59 -4.60
C THR A 24 -25.56 -15.99 -4.06
N THR A 25 -24.80 -17.01 -4.47
CA THR A 25 -24.97 -18.39 -3.99
C THR A 25 -23.95 -18.76 -2.92
N LYS A 26 -24.32 -19.68 -2.02
CA LYS A 26 -23.41 -20.27 -1.03
C LYS A 26 -22.14 -20.84 -1.69
N LEU A 27 -22.29 -21.48 -2.85
CA LEU A 27 -21.17 -22.05 -3.61
C LEU A 27 -20.22 -20.95 -4.07
N THR A 28 -20.75 -19.83 -4.55
CA THR A 28 -19.96 -18.67 -4.96
C THR A 28 -19.14 -18.11 -3.79
N VAL A 29 -19.76 -17.91 -2.62
CA VAL A 29 -19.06 -17.47 -1.41
C VAL A 29 -17.95 -18.45 -1.02
N SER A 30 -18.25 -19.75 -1.00
CA SER A 30 -17.25 -20.79 -0.71
C SER A 30 -16.09 -20.76 -1.70
N ASN A 31 -16.37 -20.59 -3.00
CA ASN A 31 -15.33 -20.50 -4.03
C ASN A 31 -14.46 -19.26 -3.86
N TRP A 32 -15.04 -18.12 -3.48
CA TRP A 32 -14.30 -16.91 -3.16
C TRP A 32 -13.41 -17.10 -1.94
N GLU A 33 -13.92 -17.64 -0.83
CA GLU A 33 -13.12 -17.90 0.38
C GLU A 33 -11.94 -18.83 0.13
N ASN A 34 -12.09 -19.78 -0.79
CA ASN A 34 -11.03 -20.73 -1.16
C ASN A 34 -10.15 -20.24 -2.32
N GLY A 35 -10.39 -19.04 -2.86
CA GLY A 35 -9.62 -18.47 -3.98
C GLY A 35 -9.77 -19.22 -5.30
N LYS A 36 -10.81 -20.04 -5.47
CA LYS A 36 -11.05 -20.82 -6.69
C LYS A 36 -11.53 -19.96 -7.87
N HIS A 37 -12.22 -18.87 -7.56
CA HIS A 37 -12.68 -17.89 -8.54
C HIS A 37 -12.35 -16.48 -8.07
N SER A 38 -11.95 -15.63 -9.00
CA SER A 38 -11.84 -14.20 -8.74
C SER A 38 -13.22 -13.59 -8.49
N MET A 39 -13.24 -12.61 -7.60
CA MET A 39 -14.42 -11.81 -7.34
C MET A 39 -14.52 -10.71 -8.41
N ASN A 40 -15.70 -10.47 -8.96
CA ASN A 40 -15.91 -9.31 -9.83
C ASN A 40 -15.87 -8.03 -8.98
N SER A 41 -15.56 -6.90 -9.63
CA SER A 41 -15.47 -5.58 -8.99
C SER A 41 -16.71 -5.25 -8.17
N ASP A 42 -17.89 -5.51 -8.72
CA ASP A 42 -19.15 -5.10 -8.12
C ASP A 42 -19.46 -5.87 -6.82
N LYS A 43 -19.18 -7.18 -6.78
CA LYS A 43 -19.35 -7.95 -5.55
C LYS A 43 -18.24 -7.67 -4.54
N ALA A 44 -17.01 -7.38 -5.02
CA ALA A 44 -15.93 -6.96 -4.15
C ALA A 44 -16.27 -5.64 -3.44
N GLN A 45 -16.82 -4.66 -4.16
CA GLN A 45 -17.29 -3.41 -3.59
C GLN A 45 -18.43 -3.65 -2.59
N ALA A 46 -19.47 -4.42 -2.98
CA ALA A 46 -20.59 -4.69 -2.08
C ALA A 46 -20.19 -5.41 -0.77
N LEU A 47 -19.21 -6.31 -0.85
CA LEU A 47 -18.65 -6.97 0.33
C LEU A 47 -17.80 -6.01 1.17
N ALA A 48 -16.98 -5.18 0.54
CA ALA A 48 -16.18 -4.16 1.21
C ALA A 48 -17.07 -3.17 1.97
N ASP A 49 -18.16 -2.71 1.34
CA ASP A 49 -19.15 -1.83 1.95
C ASP A 49 -19.86 -2.51 3.13
N TYR A 50 -20.28 -3.77 2.97
CA TYR A 50 -20.96 -4.53 4.03
C TYR A 50 -20.08 -4.75 5.27
N PHE A 51 -18.78 -4.99 5.06
CA PHE A 51 -17.83 -5.19 6.15
C PHE A 51 -17.18 -3.90 6.65
N GLU A 52 -17.48 -2.75 6.02
CA GLU A 52 -16.90 -1.44 6.34
C GLU A 52 -15.36 -1.43 6.24
N VAL A 53 -14.81 -2.07 5.21
CA VAL A 53 -13.36 -2.18 4.96
C VAL A 53 -13.02 -1.73 3.54
N SER A 54 -11.74 -1.46 3.26
CA SER A 54 -11.29 -1.22 1.89
C SER A 54 -11.35 -2.51 1.05
N ILE A 55 -11.58 -2.38 -0.26
CA ILE A 55 -11.47 -3.52 -1.20
C ILE A 55 -10.07 -4.14 -1.10
N ALA A 56 -9.04 -3.32 -0.96
CA ALA A 56 -7.67 -3.77 -0.83
C ALA A 56 -7.47 -4.65 0.42
N TYR A 57 -8.03 -4.26 1.57
CA TYR A 57 -8.02 -5.09 2.77
C TYR A 57 -8.78 -6.40 2.59
N LEU A 58 -10.00 -6.34 2.03
CA LEU A 58 -10.83 -7.53 1.75
C LEU A 58 -10.08 -8.56 0.87
N LEU A 59 -9.41 -8.09 -0.18
CA LEU A 59 -8.66 -8.91 -1.13
C LEU A 59 -7.26 -9.29 -0.61
N GLY A 60 -6.83 -8.75 0.54
CA GLY A 60 -5.55 -9.07 1.18
C GLY A 60 -4.34 -8.30 0.62
N TYR A 61 -4.57 -7.17 -0.05
CA TYR A 61 -3.51 -6.27 -0.54
C TYR A 61 -3.01 -5.29 0.52
N GLU A 62 -3.76 -5.10 1.62
CA GLU A 62 -3.41 -4.22 2.73
C GLU A 62 -3.51 -4.96 4.08
N ASN A 63 -2.72 -4.52 5.07
CA ASN A 63 -2.85 -4.90 6.47
C ASN A 63 -3.34 -3.70 7.30
N LEU A 64 -4.11 -3.98 8.36
CA LEU A 64 -4.44 -2.98 9.37
C LEU A 64 -3.14 -2.59 10.09
N GLY A 65 -2.56 -1.46 9.71
CA GLY A 65 -1.25 -1.01 10.19
C GLY A 65 -0.38 -0.43 9.09
N ASP A 66 -0.72 -0.68 7.82
CA ASP A 66 -0.10 0.04 6.72
C ASP A 66 -0.54 1.51 6.81
N PRO A 67 0.41 2.48 6.79
CA PRO A 67 0.04 3.87 6.79
C PRO A 67 -0.80 4.16 5.54
N PRO A 68 -1.84 5.01 5.63
CA PRO A 68 -2.64 5.39 4.48
C PRO A 68 -1.74 5.81 3.32
N VAL A 69 -2.11 5.46 2.08
CA VAL A 69 -1.32 5.76 0.88
C VAL A 69 -0.98 7.26 0.80
N GLU A 70 -1.89 8.12 1.27
CA GLU A 70 -1.68 9.56 1.38
C GLU A 70 -0.50 9.92 2.28
N ALA A 71 -0.36 9.24 3.42
CA ALA A 71 0.76 9.45 4.34
C ALA A 71 2.08 8.99 3.73
N GLN A 72 2.10 7.87 2.99
CA GLN A 72 3.28 7.42 2.26
C GLN A 72 3.69 8.42 1.17
N LEU A 73 2.72 9.01 0.45
CA LEU A 73 2.99 10.01 -0.59
C LEU A 73 3.56 11.30 0.00
N VAL A 74 3.05 11.75 1.15
CA VAL A 74 3.58 12.93 1.85
C VAL A 74 5.01 12.69 2.30
N LEU A 75 5.32 11.52 2.91
CA LEU A 75 6.68 11.15 3.29
C LEU A 75 7.61 11.10 2.08
N GLY A 76 7.15 10.56 0.95
CA GLY A 76 7.89 10.53 -0.30
C GLY A 76 8.23 11.92 -0.82
N LYS A 77 7.25 12.84 -0.84
CA LYS A 77 7.49 14.24 -1.23
C LYS A 77 8.48 14.94 -0.29
N MET A 78 8.28 14.80 1.03
CA MET A 78 9.19 15.39 2.02
C MET A 78 10.63 14.88 1.86
N LEU A 79 10.80 13.59 1.55
CA LEU A 79 12.12 13.00 1.28
C LEU A 79 12.76 13.63 0.04
N VAL A 80 12.01 13.74 -1.06
CA VAL A 80 12.50 14.33 -2.32
C VAL A 80 12.89 15.79 -2.13
N ASP A 81 12.04 16.59 -1.48
CA ASP A 81 12.30 18.01 -1.21
C ASP A 81 13.55 18.19 -0.33
N THR A 82 13.73 17.31 0.66
CA THR A 82 14.90 17.33 1.54
C THR A 82 16.18 16.96 0.80
N ILE A 83 16.13 15.95 -0.07
CA ILE A 83 17.27 15.56 -0.92
C ILE A 83 17.65 16.72 -1.83
N GLU A 84 16.68 17.35 -2.49
CA GLU A 84 16.93 18.48 -3.39
C GLU A 84 17.56 19.67 -2.64
N TYR A 85 17.10 19.96 -1.41
CA TYR A 85 17.70 20.98 -0.56
C TYR A 85 19.16 20.65 -0.19
N ILE A 86 19.44 19.41 0.20
CA ILE A 86 20.79 18.96 0.53
C ILE A 86 21.69 19.10 -0.70
N GLU A 87 21.26 18.62 -1.87
CA GLU A 87 22.04 18.73 -3.12
C GLU A 87 22.36 20.19 -3.48
N LYS A 88 21.37 21.09 -3.38
CA LYS A 88 21.58 22.53 -3.58
C LYS A 88 22.57 23.12 -2.58
N SER A 89 22.46 22.76 -1.30
CA SER A 89 23.35 23.27 -0.25
C SER A 89 24.79 22.76 -0.41
N VAL A 90 24.98 21.50 -0.79
CA VAL A 90 26.29 20.89 -1.08
C VAL A 90 26.93 21.56 -2.29
N TRP A 91 26.14 21.84 -3.33
CA TRP A 91 26.59 22.57 -4.51
C TRP A 91 27.06 24.00 -4.17
N LEU A 92 26.30 24.73 -3.34
CA LEU A 92 26.65 26.09 -2.90
C LEU A 92 27.92 26.14 -2.02
N CYS A 93 28.17 25.08 -1.25
CA CYS A 93 29.31 24.99 -0.35
C CYS A 93 30.62 24.56 -1.07
N GLY A 94 30.52 23.94 -2.25
CA GLY A 94 31.68 23.51 -3.04
C GLY A 94 32.53 22.43 -2.38
N GLN A 95 32.00 21.71 -1.38
CA GLN A 95 32.73 20.73 -0.58
C GLN A 95 32.28 19.30 -0.80
N LYS A 96 33.23 18.35 -0.70
CA LYS A 96 32.95 16.92 -0.53
C LYS A 96 32.33 16.73 0.85
N GLN A 97 31.11 16.22 0.92
CA GLN A 97 30.49 15.86 2.19
C GLN A 97 30.43 14.35 2.35
N THR A 98 30.68 13.92 3.59
CA THR A 98 30.52 12.54 4.02
C THR A 98 29.26 12.47 4.89
N LEU A 99 28.28 11.68 4.45
CA LEU A 99 27.04 11.42 5.19
C LEU A 99 27.16 10.10 5.94
N PHE A 100 26.64 10.04 7.16
CA PHE A 100 26.51 8.79 7.91
C PHE A 100 25.03 8.42 8.03
N VAL A 101 24.61 7.31 7.42
CA VAL A 101 23.21 6.84 7.46
C VAL A 101 23.21 5.41 7.99
N ASN A 102 22.48 5.16 9.07
CA ASN A 102 22.37 3.84 9.70
C ASN A 102 23.72 3.16 10.00
N GLY A 103 24.74 3.96 10.37
CA GLY A 103 26.09 3.47 10.65
C GLY A 103 26.98 3.23 9.42
N HIS A 104 26.48 3.51 8.22
CA HIS A 104 27.26 3.44 6.97
C HIS A 104 27.70 4.83 6.51
N GLU A 105 28.95 4.91 6.04
CA GLU A 105 29.55 6.14 5.50
C GLU A 105 29.30 6.24 3.99
N TYR A 106 28.74 7.37 3.54
CA TYR A 106 28.48 7.69 2.14
C TYR A 106 29.23 8.96 1.75
N LYS A 107 30.11 8.88 0.75
CA LYS A 107 30.82 10.04 0.21
C LYS A 107 30.00 10.66 -0.92
N VAL A 108 29.42 11.82 -0.67
CA VAL A 108 28.67 12.59 -1.65
C VAL A 108 29.66 13.49 -2.40
N THR A 109 29.79 13.24 -3.71
CA THR A 109 30.64 14.02 -4.59
C THR A 109 29.78 14.62 -5.69
N VAL A 110 29.64 15.95 -5.73
CA VAL A 110 28.93 16.63 -6.82
C VAL A 110 29.92 16.81 -7.97
N GLU A 111 29.87 15.96 -8.99
CA GLU A 111 30.64 16.17 -10.21
C GLU A 111 29.96 17.25 -11.07
N LYS A 112 30.72 18.27 -11.48
CA LYS A 112 30.23 19.22 -12.50
C LYS A 112 29.97 18.45 -13.78
N VAL A 113 28.70 18.24 -14.14
CA VAL A 113 28.34 17.87 -15.52
C VAL A 113 28.59 19.10 -16.39
N GLY A 114 29.83 19.23 -16.87
CA GLY A 114 30.21 20.25 -17.83
C GLY A 114 29.53 19.96 -19.16
N VAL A 115 28.58 20.81 -19.55
CA VAL A 115 28.09 20.84 -20.93
C VAL A 115 29.27 21.24 -21.82
N ARG A 116 29.76 20.30 -22.63
CA ARG A 116 30.75 20.61 -23.68
C ARG A 116 30.05 21.53 -24.70
N LYS A 117 30.59 22.73 -24.89
CA LYS A 117 30.28 23.58 -26.04
C LYS A 117 30.82 22.94 -27.32
#